data_AF-A0A3B0PG97-F1
#
_entry.id   AF-A0A3B0PG97-F1
#
_cell.length_a   1.000
_cell.length_b   1.000
_cell.length_c   1.000
_cell.angle_alpha   90.00
_cell.angle_beta   90.00
_cell.angle_gamma   90.00
#
_symmetry.space_group_name_H-M   'P 1'
#
loop_
_entity.id
_entity.type
_entity.pdbx_description
1 polymer ?
#
loop_
_entity_poly.entity_id
_entity_poly.type
_entity_poly.pdbx_seq_one_letter_code
_entity_poly.pdbx_strand_id
1 'polypeptide(L)' 'MESLTKKIGKKVQIVGDDTYCTNPELTSKGVSLSATNSVLIKLNQIGTLTETIQTINIAKKANW' A
#
# COMPACT_ATOMS: atom_id res chain seq x y z
N MET A 1 18.74 9.25 -6.49
CA MET A 1 18.68 7.77 -6.48
C MET A 1 17.29 7.36 -6.98
N GLU A 2 17.19 6.59 -8.07
CA GLU A 2 15.89 6.20 -8.65
C GLU A 2 15.21 5.13 -7.79
N SER A 3 13.92 5.29 -7.45
CA SER A 3 13.21 4.31 -6.62
C SER A 3 13.02 2.98 -7.35
N LEU A 4 13.01 1.87 -6.60
CA LEU A 4 12.78 0.52 -7.15
C LEU A 4 11.51 0.46 -8.00
N THR A 5 10.45 1.12 -7.53
CA THR A 5 9.15 1.23 -8.22
C THR A 5 9.25 1.92 -9.57
N LYS A 6 10.07 2.98 -9.70
CA LYS A 6 10.33 3.60 -11.00
C LYS A 6 11.07 2.67 -11.96
N LYS A 7 11.99 1.86 -11.46
CA LYS A 7 12.82 0.95 -12.28
C LYS A 7 12.03 -0.25 -12.83
N ILE A 8 11.21 -0.90 -12.00
CA ILE A 8 10.60 -2.20 -12.37
C ILE A 8 9.10 -2.32 -12.10
N GLY A 9 8.46 -1.34 -11.46
CA GLY A 9 7.07 -1.43 -11.00
C GLY A 9 6.00 -1.54 -12.10
N LYS A 10 6.37 -1.41 -13.38
CA LYS A 10 5.47 -1.68 -14.51
C LYS A 10 5.36 -3.16 -14.87
N LYS A 11 6.32 -3.99 -14.44
CA LYS A 11 6.41 -5.42 -14.81
C LYS A 11 6.19 -6.35 -13.64
N VAL A 12 6.35 -5.86 -12.41
CA VAL A 12 6.22 -6.66 -11.19
C VAL A 12 5.42 -5.92 -10.14
N GLN A 13 4.74 -6.67 -9.28
CA GLN A 13 4.18 -6.13 -8.05
C GLN A 13 5.29 -5.93 -7.02
N ILE A 14 5.27 -4.76 -6.39
CA ILE A 14 6.09 -4.38 -5.27
C ILE A 14 5.09 -4.17 -4.14
N VAL A 15 5.07 -5.12 -3.22
CA VAL A 15 4.09 -5.17 -2.13
C VAL A 15 4.71 -4.55 -0.89
N GLY A 16 4.05 -3.56 -0.30
CA GLY A 16 4.44 -3.08 1.04
C GLY A 16 3.69 -3.83 2.14
N ASP A 17 4.44 -4.37 3.10
CA ASP A 17 3.94 -5.05 4.29
C ASP A 17 4.15 -4.16 5.53
N ASP A 18 5.31 -4.24 6.17
CA ASP A 18 5.67 -3.45 7.36
C ASP A 18 5.74 -1.94 7.09
N THR A 19 5.93 -1.55 5.83
CA THR A 19 5.90 -0.13 5.42
C THR A 19 4.51 0.49 5.62
N TYR A 20 3.45 -0.32 5.57
CA TYR A 20 2.07 0.13 5.65
C TYR A 20 1.33 -0.40 6.86
N CYS A 21 1.66 -1.59 7.37
CA CYS A 21 1.01 -2.21 8.53
C CYS A 21 -0.53 -2.21 8.44
N THR A 22 -1.08 -2.34 7.23
CA THR A 22 -2.54 -2.23 6.97
C THR A 22 -3.16 -0.87 7.40
N ASN A 23 -2.34 0.16 7.62
CA ASN A 23 -2.77 1.48 8.10
C ASN A 23 -3.19 2.40 6.94
N PRO A 24 -4.39 3.04 7.01
CA PRO A 24 -4.89 3.92 5.95
C PRO A 24 -3.99 5.13 5.63
N GLU A 25 -3.41 5.76 6.65
CA GLU A 25 -2.58 6.97 6.49
C GLU A 25 -1.24 6.63 5.82
N LEU A 26 -0.56 5.57 6.30
CA LEU A 26 0.69 5.10 5.71
C LEU A 26 0.49 4.63 4.27
N THR A 27 -0.60 3.93 3.99
CA THR A 27 -0.95 3.48 2.63
C THR A 27 -1.20 4.67 1.72
N SER A 28 -1.98 5.67 2.17
CA SER A 28 -2.23 6.91 1.41
C SER A 28 -0.93 7.66 1.09
N LYS A 29 -0.03 7.76 2.07
CA LYS A 29 1.31 8.35 1.87
C LYS A 29 2.13 7.55 0.86
N GLY A 30 2.09 6.21 0.93
CA GLY A 30 2.74 5.33 -0.03
C GLY A 30 2.28 5.57 -1.46
N VAL A 31 0.97 5.73 -1.65
CA VAL A 31 0.35 6.06 -2.94
C VAL A 31 0.85 7.41 -3.44
N SER A 32 0.77 8.47 -2.62
CA SER A 32 1.22 9.81 -3.02
C SER A 32 2.70 9.87 -3.41
N LEU A 33 3.54 9.07 -2.75
CA LEU A 33 4.98 9.00 -3.05
C LEU A 33 5.32 8.05 -4.19
N SER A 34 4.35 7.30 -4.73
CA SER A 34 4.59 6.18 -5.67
C SER A 34 5.68 5.23 -5.15
N ALA A 35 5.62 4.94 -3.85
CA ALA A 35 6.65 4.19 -3.14
C ALA A 35 6.61 2.70 -3.51
N THR A 36 5.43 2.13 -3.67
CA THR A 36 5.17 0.77 -4.16
C THR A 36 4.02 0.80 -5.16
N ASN A 37 3.48 -0.37 -5.56
CA ASN A 37 2.28 -0.47 -6.40
C ASN A 37 1.27 -1.50 -5.87
N SER A 38 1.44 -1.96 -4.62
CA SER A 38 0.50 -2.82 -3.92
C SER A 38 0.76 -2.80 -2.41
N VAL A 39 -0.21 -3.26 -1.63
CA VAL A 39 -0.18 -3.34 -0.16
C VAL A 39 -0.64 -4.72 0.31
N LEU A 40 0.05 -5.28 1.30
CA LEU A 40 -0.37 -6.50 1.97
C LEU A 40 -1.38 -6.16 3.08
N ILE A 41 -2.52 -6.82 3.09
CA ILE A 41 -3.58 -6.59 4.08
C ILE A 41 -3.53 -7.69 5.15
N LYS A 42 -3.32 -7.28 6.39
CA LYS A 42 -3.36 -8.12 7.59
C LYS A 42 -4.27 -7.46 8.62
N LEU A 43 -5.49 -7.99 8.77
CA LEU A 43 -6.54 -7.39 9.61
C LEU A 43 -6.06 -7.11 11.05
N ASN A 44 -5.23 -8.00 11.58
CA ASN A 44 -4.69 -7.95 12.93
C ASN A 44 -3.59 -6.89 13.13
N GLN A 45 -3.09 -6.21 12.09
CA GLN A 45 -2.14 -5.10 12.22
C GLN A 45 -2.82 -3.76 12.54
N ILE A 46 -4.08 -3.57 12.13
CA ILE A 46 -4.84 -2.33 12.33
C ILE A 46 -5.96 -2.47 13.37
N GLY A 47 -6.46 -3.70 13.57
CA GLY A 47 -7.33 -4.06 14.69
C GLY A 47 -8.83 -3.95 14.43
N THR A 48 -9.27 -3.16 13.44
CA THR A 48 -10.70 -3.05 13.09
C THR A 48 -11.00 -3.39 11.62
N LEU A 49 -12.19 -3.94 11.38
CA LEU A 49 -12.70 -4.19 10.03
C LEU A 49 -12.90 -2.88 9.25
N THR A 50 -13.38 -1.83 9.92
CA THR A 50 -13.62 -0.52 9.31
C THR A 50 -12.33 0.05 8.71
N GLU A 51 -11.25 0.06 9.48
CA GLU A 51 -9.96 0.57 9.01
C GLU A 51 -9.35 -0.34 7.94
N THR A 52 -9.51 -1.67 8.09
CA THR A 52 -9.05 -2.60 7.05
C THR A 52 -9.75 -2.33 5.71
N ILE A 53 -11.07 -2.16 5.72
CA ILE A 53 -11.85 -1.84 4.51
C ILE A 53 -11.45 -0.47 3.96
N GLN A 54 -11.16 0.51 4.82
CA GLN A 54 -10.65 1.81 4.39
C GLN A 54 -9.31 1.68 3.66
N THR A 55 -8.35 0.91 4.19
CA THR A 55 -7.06 0.63 3.54
C THR A 55 -7.26 -0.07 2.19
N ILE A 56 -8.13 -1.08 2.12
CA ILE A 56 -8.47 -1.77 0.86
C ILE A 56 -9.04 -0.77 -0.17
N ASN A 57 -9.93 0.12 0.25
CA ASN A 57 -10.55 1.11 -0.64
C ASN A 57 -9.54 2.14 -1.15
N ILE A 58 -8.57 2.55 -0.32
CA ILE A 58 -7.47 3.44 -0.74
C ILE A 58 -6.63 2.74 -1.82
N ALA A 59 -6.21 1.50 -1.59
CA ALA A 59 -5.43 0.73 -2.56
C ALA A 59 -6.18 0.55 -3.89
N LYS A 60 -7.45 0.13 -3.84
CA LYS A 60 -8.28 -0.03 -5.05
C LYS A 60 -8.43 1.26 -5.84
N LYS A 61 -8.65 2.41 -5.17
CA LYS A 61 -8.75 3.73 -5.84
C LYS A 61 -7.44 4.15 -6.50
N ALA A 62 -6.30 3.68 -5.99
CA ALA A 62 -4.98 3.93 -6.55
C ALA A 62 -4.55 2.92 -7.63
N ASN A 63 -5.41 1.95 -7.98
CA ASN A 63 -5.08 0.79 -8.82
C ASN A 63 -3.90 -0.05 -8.27
N TRP A 64 -3.87 -0.24 -6.95
CA TRP A 64 -2.91 -1.09 -6.22
C TRP A 64 -3.47 -2.47 -5.86
#